data_AF-A0A950JNG2-F1
#
_entry.id   AF-A0A950JNG2-F1
#
_cell.length_a   1.000
_cell.length_b   1.000
_cell.length_c   1.000
_cell.angle_alpha   90.00
_cell.angle_beta   90.00
_cell.angle_gamma   90.00
#
_symmetry.space_group_name_H-M   'P 1'
#
loop_
_entity.id
_entity.type
_entity.pdbx_description
1 polymer ?
#
loop_
_entity_poly.entity_id
_entity_poly.type
_entity_poly.pdbx_seq_one_letter_code
_entity_poly.pdbx_strand_id
1 'polypeptide(L)'
;GVDAKGDVLDQLRRISTFRIAALQRELGISRRAFPLVGDEVVLPSDPMAALAGRTDIDIMIGTTSEEDRLFAVTGWAPPARGLGPTIARYLRDADARAEAEALYARALGERGGDEVAVTHLIATEHGWAEPARRLAAVHSGAGGRTYLYEFEWASSALDGRVGAAHLVDLPFFFDNLDAPGVDELLGEAGRQEPARRLAHDLSGAVAAFARSGDPSGPLGPWPAFTPTERATQVLGATSRVEVDRLADRLDFWTRNRGRSAPALSTLSEG
;
A
#
# COMPACT_ATOMS: atom_id res chain seq x y z
N GLY A 1 -3.47 -36.50 -20.96
CA GLY A 1 -2.76 -37.18 -19.87
C GLY A 1 -3.17 -36.52 -18.56
N VAL A 2 -4.04 -37.17 -17.79
CA VAL A 2 -4.70 -36.60 -16.60
C VAL A 2 -3.99 -37.01 -15.30
N ASP A 3 -2.88 -37.76 -15.39
CA ASP A 3 -2.29 -38.47 -14.24
C ASP A 3 -1.07 -37.77 -13.60
N ALA A 4 -0.47 -36.77 -14.27
CA ALA A 4 0.75 -36.11 -13.77
C ALA A 4 0.50 -35.14 -12.60
N LYS A 5 -0.72 -34.58 -12.46
CA LYS A 5 -1.03 -33.61 -11.39
C LYS A 5 -1.28 -34.28 -10.03
N GLY A 6 -1.86 -35.49 -10.03
CA GLY A 6 -2.07 -36.26 -8.80
C GLY A 6 -0.75 -36.65 -8.15
N ASP A 7 0.20 -37.12 -8.97
CA ASP A 7 1.55 -37.48 -8.53
C ASP A 7 2.30 -36.29 -7.92
N VAL A 8 2.26 -35.10 -8.53
CA VAL A 8 2.96 -33.92 -7.99
C VAL A 8 2.38 -33.44 -6.65
N LEU A 9 1.06 -33.42 -6.48
CA LEU A 9 0.46 -33.01 -5.20
C LEU A 9 0.78 -34.00 -4.09
N ASP A 10 0.75 -35.30 -4.39
CA ASP A 10 1.09 -36.33 -3.42
C ASP A 10 2.58 -36.34 -3.08
N GLN A 11 3.46 -36.03 -4.05
CA GLN A 11 4.87 -35.78 -3.80
C GLN A 11 5.07 -34.56 -2.88
N LEU A 12 4.42 -33.43 -3.16
CA LEU A 12 4.50 -32.22 -2.33
C LEU A 12 4.02 -32.48 -0.90
N ARG A 13 2.93 -33.25 -0.72
CA ARG A 13 2.41 -33.64 0.61
C ARG A 13 3.39 -34.52 1.42
N ARG A 14 4.33 -35.19 0.76
CA ARG A 14 5.37 -36.02 1.40
C ARG A 14 6.63 -35.23 1.75
N ILE A 15 6.80 -34.02 1.23
CA ILE A 15 7.92 -33.13 1.55
C ILE A 15 7.59 -32.38 2.85
N SER A 16 8.57 -32.25 3.76
CA SER A 16 8.38 -31.45 4.97
C SER A 16 8.11 -29.99 4.64
N THR A 17 7.30 -29.32 5.45
CA THR A 17 7.03 -27.88 5.32
C THR A 17 8.33 -27.06 5.32
N PHE A 18 9.33 -27.44 6.10
CA PHE A 18 10.65 -26.81 6.10
C PHE A 18 11.38 -26.95 4.75
N ARG A 19 11.31 -28.12 4.11
CA ARG A 19 11.93 -28.34 2.81
C ARG A 19 11.18 -27.61 1.70
N ILE A 20 9.85 -27.54 1.76
CA ILE A 20 9.05 -26.71 0.85
C ILE A 20 9.46 -25.24 0.99
N ALA A 21 9.57 -24.71 2.21
CA ALA A 21 9.98 -23.34 2.46
C ALA A 21 11.41 -23.05 1.98
N ALA A 22 12.34 -23.99 2.15
CA ALA A 22 13.70 -23.88 1.62
C ALA A 22 13.69 -23.84 0.09
N LEU A 23 12.97 -24.75 -0.57
CA LEU A 23 12.83 -24.79 -2.02
C LEU A 23 12.19 -23.52 -2.57
N GLN A 24 11.18 -22.96 -1.90
CA GLN A 24 10.58 -21.69 -2.30
C GLN A 24 11.57 -20.52 -2.28
N ARG A 25 12.53 -20.52 -1.33
CA ARG A 25 13.61 -19.53 -1.30
C ARG A 25 14.62 -19.78 -2.42
N GLU A 26 15.07 -21.04 -2.58
CA GLU A 26 16.01 -21.45 -3.64
C GLU A 26 15.47 -21.09 -5.04
N LEU A 27 14.17 -21.30 -5.28
CA LEU A 27 13.48 -21.03 -6.54
C LEU A 27 13.00 -19.57 -6.68
N GLY A 28 13.23 -18.71 -5.69
CA GLY A 28 12.77 -17.31 -5.70
C GLY A 28 11.24 -17.14 -5.70
N ILE A 29 10.49 -18.20 -5.37
CA ILE A 29 9.02 -18.23 -5.31
C ILE A 29 8.52 -17.51 -4.04
N SER A 30 9.29 -17.51 -2.95
CA SER A 30 8.87 -16.94 -1.66
C SER A 30 8.62 -15.42 -1.68
N ARG A 31 9.00 -14.72 -2.76
CA ARG A 31 8.72 -13.29 -2.95
C ARG A 31 7.39 -13.00 -3.66
N ARG A 32 6.61 -14.04 -3.97
CA ARG A 32 5.46 -13.96 -4.89
C ARG A 32 4.24 -14.60 -4.25
N ALA A 33 3.47 -13.81 -3.51
CA ALA A 33 2.13 -14.18 -3.10
C ALA A 33 1.15 -13.44 -4.02
N PHE A 34 0.75 -14.07 -5.11
CA PHE A 34 -0.45 -13.65 -5.83
C PHE A 34 -1.54 -14.67 -5.51
N PRO A 35 -2.75 -14.22 -5.14
CA PRO A 35 -3.86 -15.14 -5.02
C PRO A 35 -4.10 -15.81 -6.38
N LEU A 36 -4.47 -17.10 -6.35
CA LEU A 36 -4.94 -17.79 -7.54
C LEU A 36 -6.31 -17.21 -7.91
N VAL A 37 -6.38 -16.45 -8.99
CA VAL A 37 -7.63 -15.93 -9.55
C VAL A 37 -8.15 -16.91 -10.60
N GLY A 38 -9.47 -17.12 -10.62
CA GLY A 38 -10.15 -18.05 -11.51
C GLY A 38 -10.24 -19.47 -10.97
N ASP A 39 -10.13 -19.67 -9.65
CA ASP A 39 -10.27 -20.99 -9.01
C ASP A 39 -11.74 -21.46 -8.88
N GLU A 40 -12.69 -20.69 -9.43
CA GLU A 40 -14.14 -20.88 -9.39
C GLU A 40 -14.76 -20.96 -7.97
N VAL A 41 -13.95 -20.86 -6.91
CA VAL A 41 -14.37 -21.14 -5.52
C VAL A 41 -14.12 -19.94 -4.61
N VAL A 42 -12.86 -19.49 -4.47
CA VAL A 42 -12.47 -18.45 -3.51
C VAL A 42 -12.35 -17.10 -4.20
N LEU A 43 -11.70 -17.07 -5.37
CA LEU A 43 -11.53 -15.87 -6.19
C LEU A 43 -11.89 -16.20 -7.64
N PRO A 44 -13.19 -16.37 -7.95
CA PRO A 44 -13.66 -16.81 -9.26
C PRO A 44 -13.39 -15.78 -10.37
N SER A 45 -13.18 -14.52 -10.02
CA SER A 45 -12.96 -13.42 -10.97
C SER A 45 -11.96 -12.40 -10.43
N ASP A 46 -11.58 -11.45 -11.29
CA ASP A 46 -10.73 -10.32 -10.91
C ASP A 46 -11.32 -9.58 -9.69
N PRO A 47 -10.56 -9.39 -8.58
CA PRO A 47 -11.07 -8.77 -7.37
C PRO A 47 -11.63 -7.36 -7.56
N MET A 48 -11.09 -6.58 -8.50
CA MET A 48 -11.57 -5.23 -8.75
C MET A 48 -12.90 -5.23 -9.50
N ALA A 49 -13.07 -6.16 -10.45
CA ALA A 49 -14.35 -6.38 -11.11
C ALA A 49 -15.41 -6.89 -10.12
N ALA A 50 -15.05 -7.82 -9.23
CA ALA A 50 -15.95 -8.32 -8.19
C ALA A 50 -16.40 -7.20 -7.23
N LEU A 51 -15.48 -6.30 -6.87
CA LEU A 51 -15.75 -5.18 -5.96
C LEU A 51 -16.82 -4.22 -6.49
N ALA A 52 -16.83 -3.94 -7.79
CA ALA A 52 -17.84 -3.08 -8.40
C ALA A 52 -19.28 -3.60 -8.19
N GLY A 53 -19.45 -4.90 -7.92
CA GLY A 53 -20.75 -5.51 -7.62
C GLY A 53 -21.13 -5.54 -6.14
N ARG A 54 -20.31 -4.99 -5.23
CA ARG A 54 -20.48 -5.10 -3.76
C ARG A 54 -20.77 -3.76 -3.08
N THR A 55 -21.70 -2.99 -3.66
CA THR A 55 -22.11 -1.68 -3.13
C THR A 55 -22.91 -1.76 -1.83
N ASP A 56 -23.26 -2.98 -1.40
CA ASP A 56 -23.87 -3.29 -0.10
C ASP A 56 -22.87 -3.21 1.08
N ILE A 57 -21.57 -3.09 0.79
CA ILE A 57 -20.51 -3.00 1.80
C ILE A 57 -19.87 -1.62 1.74
N ASP A 58 -19.83 -0.91 2.87
CA ASP A 58 -19.03 0.30 2.98
C ASP A 58 -17.55 -0.04 3.19
N ILE A 59 -16.66 0.77 2.60
CA ILE A 59 -15.21 0.51 2.64
C ILE A 59 -14.49 1.70 3.26
N MET A 60 -13.59 1.41 4.21
CA MET A 60 -12.52 2.32 4.60
C MET A 60 -11.20 1.70 4.12
N ILE A 61 -10.45 2.45 3.32
CA ILE A 61 -9.18 1.99 2.76
C ILE A 61 -8.18 3.13 2.72
N GLY A 62 -6.90 2.83 2.82
CA GLY A 62 -5.85 3.83 2.71
C GLY A 62 -4.49 3.19 2.75
N THR A 63 -3.48 4.05 2.89
CA THR A 63 -2.08 3.67 2.97
C THR A 63 -1.37 4.53 3.97
N THR A 64 -0.18 4.11 4.38
CA THR A 64 0.79 5.04 4.97
C THR A 64 1.47 5.85 3.87
N SER A 65 1.96 7.06 4.17
CA SER A 65 2.49 7.97 3.14
C SER A 65 3.88 7.56 2.64
N GLU A 66 4.55 6.65 3.36
CA GLU A 66 5.90 6.16 3.06
C GLU A 66 6.04 4.64 3.25
N GLU A 67 5.02 3.86 2.85
CA GLU A 67 4.91 2.39 2.96
C GLU A 67 6.26 1.66 2.82
N ASP A 68 7.03 1.99 1.77
CA ASP A 68 8.23 1.23 1.41
C ASP A 68 9.42 1.43 2.36
N ARG A 69 9.41 2.46 3.22
CA ARG A 69 10.54 2.79 4.11
C ARG A 69 10.82 1.69 5.14
N LEU A 70 9.80 0.97 5.64
CA LEU A 70 10.01 -0.13 6.57
C LEU A 70 10.80 -1.28 5.91
N PHE A 71 10.48 -1.59 4.65
CA PHE A 71 11.19 -2.63 3.91
C PHE A 71 12.64 -2.22 3.61
N ALA A 72 12.91 -0.93 3.45
CA ALA A 72 14.26 -0.40 3.32
C ALA A 72 15.11 -0.63 4.58
N VAL A 73 14.58 -0.27 5.76
CA VAL A 73 15.32 -0.41 7.03
C VAL A 73 15.49 -1.86 7.48
N THR A 74 14.58 -2.76 7.09
CA THR A 74 14.65 -4.20 7.38
C THR A 74 15.47 -5.00 6.34
N GLY A 75 15.86 -4.37 5.24
CA GLY A 75 16.59 -5.02 4.14
C GLY A 75 15.72 -5.94 3.27
N TRP A 76 14.39 -5.82 3.35
CA TRP A 76 13.44 -6.58 2.53
C TRP A 76 13.17 -5.91 1.18
N ALA A 77 13.38 -4.60 1.07
CA ALA A 77 13.41 -3.89 -0.19
C ALA A 77 14.77 -4.04 -0.91
N PRO A 78 14.80 -4.06 -2.24
CA PRO A 78 16.04 -3.89 -2.99
C PRO A 78 16.74 -2.58 -2.59
N PRO A 79 18.08 -2.52 -2.62
CA PRO A 79 18.79 -1.26 -2.42
C PRO A 79 18.34 -0.24 -3.47
N ALA A 80 18.19 1.02 -3.06
CA ALA A 80 17.92 2.11 -3.98
C ALA A 80 19.06 2.22 -5.02
N ARG A 81 18.70 2.36 -6.30
CA ARG A 81 19.63 2.42 -7.43
C ARG A 81 19.50 3.72 -8.24
N GLY A 82 18.91 4.75 -7.64
CA GLY A 82 18.57 6.01 -8.29
C GLY A 82 17.27 5.96 -9.08
N LEU A 83 16.87 7.13 -9.58
CA LEU A 83 15.54 7.37 -10.13
C LEU A 83 15.20 6.48 -11.35
N GLY A 84 16.01 6.56 -12.40
CA GLY A 84 15.78 5.83 -13.65
C GLY A 84 15.71 4.31 -13.47
N PRO A 85 16.68 3.66 -12.79
CA PRO A 85 16.63 2.23 -12.52
C PRO A 85 15.40 1.79 -11.70
N THR A 86 14.96 2.61 -10.75
CA THR A 86 13.72 2.35 -9.99
C THR A 86 12.50 2.40 -10.89
N ILE A 87 12.35 3.43 -11.71
CA ILE A 87 11.23 3.56 -12.65
C ILE A 87 11.23 2.41 -13.66
N ALA A 88 12.41 2.05 -14.19
CA ALA A 88 12.56 0.95 -15.15
C ALA A 88 12.18 -0.42 -14.58
N ARG A 89 12.17 -0.59 -13.24
CA ARG A 89 11.64 -1.80 -12.60
C ARG A 89 10.14 -1.95 -12.84
N TYR A 90 9.40 -0.85 -12.82
CA TYR A 90 7.95 -0.82 -12.92
C TYR A 90 7.43 -0.54 -14.32
N LEU A 91 8.18 0.12 -15.20
CA LEU A 91 7.75 0.50 -16.54
C LEU A 91 8.69 -0.02 -17.61
N ARG A 92 8.12 -0.64 -18.65
CA ARG A 92 8.88 -1.13 -19.82
C ARG A 92 8.84 -0.15 -20.99
N ASP A 93 7.78 0.61 -21.13
CA ASP A 93 7.61 1.62 -22.18
C ASP A 93 8.57 2.80 -21.97
N ALA A 94 9.15 3.34 -23.05
CA ALA A 94 10.16 4.41 -22.95
C ALA A 94 9.51 5.78 -22.67
N ASP A 95 8.38 6.06 -23.32
CA ASP A 95 7.66 7.32 -23.14
C ASP A 95 7.09 7.43 -21.72
N ALA A 96 6.49 6.35 -21.21
CA ALA A 96 6.02 6.30 -19.82
C ALA A 96 7.17 6.47 -18.82
N ARG A 97 8.37 5.94 -19.12
CA ARG A 97 9.56 6.15 -18.27
C ARG A 97 9.98 7.61 -18.22
N ALA A 98 10.02 8.29 -19.37
CA ALA A 98 10.37 9.71 -19.44
C ALA A 98 9.35 10.59 -18.69
N GLU A 99 8.06 10.31 -18.82
CA GLU A 99 7.00 11.01 -18.07
C GLU A 99 7.16 10.78 -16.55
N ALA A 100 7.39 9.54 -16.12
CA ALA A 100 7.66 9.24 -14.71
C ALA A 100 8.91 9.96 -14.18
N GLU A 101 10.01 9.97 -14.94
CA GLU A 101 11.23 10.67 -14.55
C GLU A 101 10.99 12.16 -14.34
N ALA A 102 10.20 12.80 -15.21
CA ALA A 102 9.82 14.21 -15.04
C ALA A 102 8.98 14.44 -13.76
N LEU A 103 7.97 13.58 -13.50
CA LEU A 103 7.12 13.67 -12.32
C LEU A 103 7.94 13.51 -11.02
N TYR A 104 8.86 12.56 -10.98
CA TYR A 104 9.65 12.25 -9.79
C TYR A 104 10.91 13.11 -9.64
N ALA A 105 11.42 13.73 -10.71
CA ALA A 105 12.45 14.77 -10.61
C ALA A 105 11.94 15.98 -9.81
N ARG A 106 10.66 16.35 -9.96
CA ARG A 106 10.03 17.37 -9.12
C ARG A 106 10.01 16.95 -7.64
N ALA A 107 9.54 15.75 -7.35
CA ALA A 107 9.50 15.21 -5.98
C ALA A 107 10.92 15.11 -5.36
N LEU A 108 11.94 14.81 -6.17
CA LEU A 108 13.33 14.81 -5.76
C LEU A 108 13.82 16.19 -5.34
N GLY A 109 13.46 17.23 -6.10
CA GLY A 109 13.75 18.63 -5.73
C GLY A 109 13.06 19.02 -4.42
N GLU A 110 11.78 18.66 -4.25
CA GLU A 110 11.00 18.91 -3.02
C GLU A 110 11.61 18.21 -1.78
N ARG A 111 12.31 17.09 -1.99
CA ARG A 111 13.03 16.32 -0.94
C ARG A 111 14.53 16.59 -0.89
N GLY A 112 14.98 17.73 -1.42
CA GLY A 112 16.38 18.17 -1.29
C GLY A 112 17.41 17.26 -1.97
N GLY A 113 17.00 16.48 -2.98
CA GLY A 113 17.90 15.57 -3.70
C GLY A 113 18.05 14.18 -3.07
N ASP A 114 17.22 13.80 -2.10
CA ASP A 114 17.24 12.45 -1.51
C ASP A 114 16.67 11.40 -2.48
N GLU A 115 17.55 10.81 -3.30
CA GLU A 115 17.19 9.77 -4.27
C GLU A 115 16.68 8.48 -3.60
N VAL A 116 17.12 8.19 -2.38
CA VAL A 116 16.67 7.01 -1.63
C VAL A 116 15.21 7.20 -1.23
N ALA A 117 14.89 8.35 -0.62
CA ALA A 117 13.52 8.69 -0.26
C ALA A 117 12.57 8.67 -1.47
N VAL A 118 12.99 9.22 -2.62
CA VAL A 118 12.16 9.21 -3.84
C VAL A 118 12.00 7.81 -4.43
N THR A 119 13.03 6.95 -4.36
CA THR A 119 12.92 5.56 -4.79
C THR A 119 11.85 4.81 -3.99
N HIS A 120 11.81 5.00 -2.67
CA HIS A 120 10.80 4.41 -1.79
C HIS A 120 9.41 5.06 -1.98
N LEU A 121 9.36 6.35 -2.31
CA LEU A 121 8.11 7.02 -2.68
C LEU A 121 7.49 6.43 -3.95
N ILE A 122 8.31 6.15 -4.98
CA ILE A 122 7.85 5.49 -6.21
C ILE A 122 7.24 4.13 -5.89
N ALA A 123 7.93 3.33 -5.07
CA ALA A 123 7.43 2.03 -4.65
C ALA A 123 6.12 2.14 -3.87
N THR A 124 6.02 3.09 -2.93
CA THR A 124 4.82 3.39 -2.14
C THR A 124 3.63 3.76 -3.04
N GLU A 125 3.82 4.71 -3.96
CA GLU A 125 2.76 5.19 -4.83
C GLU A 125 2.30 4.13 -5.85
N HIS A 126 3.23 3.37 -6.44
CA HIS A 126 2.90 2.31 -7.39
C HIS A 126 2.27 1.09 -6.71
N GLY A 127 2.82 0.66 -5.58
CA GLY A 127 2.49 -0.61 -4.93
C GLY A 127 1.30 -0.55 -3.97
N TRP A 128 1.00 0.64 -3.42
CA TRP A 128 -0.01 0.81 -2.37
C TRP A 128 -0.99 1.92 -2.70
N ALA A 129 -0.52 3.16 -2.85
CA ALA A 129 -1.41 4.33 -2.93
C ALA A 129 -2.27 4.34 -4.20
N GLU A 130 -1.70 4.04 -5.38
CA GLU A 130 -2.50 3.96 -6.60
C GLU A 130 -3.49 2.78 -6.56
N PRO A 131 -3.12 1.55 -6.15
CA PRO A 131 -4.08 0.46 -5.98
C PRO A 131 -5.23 0.80 -5.02
N ALA A 132 -4.94 1.43 -3.88
CA ALA A 132 -5.96 1.84 -2.89
C ALA A 132 -6.92 2.89 -3.47
N ARG A 133 -6.39 3.95 -4.11
CA ARG A 133 -7.22 4.97 -4.75
C ARG A 133 -8.06 4.40 -5.90
N ARG A 134 -7.49 3.49 -6.69
CA ARG A 134 -8.22 2.81 -7.77
C ARG A 134 -9.34 1.94 -7.22
N LEU A 135 -9.08 1.23 -6.11
CA LEU A 135 -10.12 0.47 -5.40
C LEU A 135 -11.26 1.38 -4.97
N ALA A 136 -10.93 2.50 -4.34
CA ALA A 136 -11.91 3.49 -3.94
C ALA A 136 -12.73 3.99 -5.13
N ALA A 137 -12.09 4.36 -6.23
CA ALA A 137 -12.76 4.85 -7.44
C ALA A 137 -13.68 3.83 -8.09
N VAL A 138 -13.26 2.56 -8.18
CA VAL A 138 -14.09 1.48 -8.75
C VAL A 138 -15.32 1.23 -7.89
N HIS A 139 -15.14 1.10 -6.57
CA HIS A 139 -16.25 0.85 -5.65
C HIS A 139 -17.24 2.03 -5.60
N SER A 140 -16.72 3.25 -5.41
CA SER A 140 -17.57 4.44 -5.31
C SER A 140 -18.24 4.78 -6.64
N GLY A 141 -17.55 4.55 -7.77
CA GLY A 141 -18.10 4.77 -9.11
C GLY A 141 -19.26 3.82 -9.46
N ALA A 142 -19.32 2.66 -8.81
CA ALA A 142 -20.45 1.73 -8.92
C ALA A 142 -21.63 2.08 -7.99
N GLY A 143 -21.48 3.09 -7.13
CA GLY A 143 -22.51 3.52 -6.17
C GLY A 143 -22.29 3.03 -4.73
N GLY A 144 -21.17 2.36 -4.44
CA GLY A 144 -20.79 2.02 -3.06
C GLY A 144 -20.25 3.23 -2.30
N ARG A 145 -20.16 3.13 -0.97
CA ARG A 145 -19.54 4.18 -0.15
C ARG A 145 -18.11 3.77 0.21
N THR A 146 -17.14 4.60 -0.16
CA THR A 146 -15.73 4.40 0.20
C THR A 146 -15.18 5.61 0.91
N TYR A 147 -14.36 5.42 1.93
CA TYR A 147 -13.59 6.45 2.62
C TYR A 147 -12.11 6.17 2.41
N LEU A 148 -11.40 7.12 1.78
CA LEU A 148 -9.97 7.00 1.49
C LEU A 148 -9.15 7.76 2.53
N TYR A 149 -8.04 7.18 3.00
CA TYR A 149 -7.07 7.86 3.86
C TYR A 149 -5.61 7.74 3.39
N GLU A 150 -4.79 8.68 3.85
CA GLU A 150 -3.33 8.62 3.82
C GLU A 150 -2.80 8.91 5.23
N PHE A 151 -2.07 7.97 5.83
CA PHE A 151 -1.49 8.14 7.16
C PHE A 151 -0.07 8.70 7.05
N GLU A 152 0.13 9.92 7.54
CA GLU A 152 1.39 10.69 7.43
C GLU A 152 2.13 10.91 8.74
N TRP A 153 1.60 10.45 9.89
CA TRP A 153 2.33 10.53 11.15
C TRP A 153 3.63 9.72 11.06
N ALA A 154 4.75 10.37 11.30
CA ALA A 154 6.07 9.78 11.09
C ALA A 154 6.68 9.28 12.40
N SER A 155 7.09 8.01 12.40
CA SER A 155 7.89 7.43 13.47
C SER A 155 9.24 8.13 13.62
N SER A 156 9.66 8.34 14.88
CA SER A 156 11.01 8.81 15.21
C SER A 156 12.00 7.67 15.45
N ALA A 157 11.58 6.40 15.29
CA ALA A 157 12.46 5.25 15.44
C ALA A 157 13.59 5.27 14.40
N LEU A 158 14.75 4.72 14.79
CA LEU A 158 15.96 4.67 13.97
C LEU A 158 16.34 6.05 13.40
N ASP A 159 16.35 7.08 14.24
CA ASP A 159 16.63 8.47 13.86
C ASP A 159 15.69 8.99 12.75
N GLY A 160 14.42 8.59 12.80
CA GLY A 160 13.40 8.98 11.81
C GLY A 160 13.51 8.25 10.46
N ARG A 161 14.35 7.21 10.36
CA ARG A 161 14.50 6.44 9.12
C ARG A 161 13.26 5.61 8.79
N VAL A 162 12.48 5.23 9.80
CA VAL A 162 11.20 4.53 9.63
C VAL A 162 10.19 5.44 8.93
N GLY A 163 9.97 6.67 9.42
CA GLY A 163 8.99 7.58 8.82
C GLY A 163 7.54 7.11 8.99
N ALA A 164 6.64 7.53 8.11
CA ALA A 164 5.24 7.07 8.07
C ALA A 164 5.14 5.79 7.21
N ALA A 165 5.82 4.74 7.65
CA ALA A 165 5.97 3.51 6.88
C ALA A 165 4.89 2.48 7.14
N HIS A 166 4.96 1.39 6.39
CA HIS A 166 4.15 0.21 6.60
C HIS A 166 4.09 -0.19 8.09
N LEU A 167 2.90 -0.54 8.57
CA LEU A 167 2.57 -0.90 9.97
C LEU A 167 2.57 0.25 11.00
N VAL A 168 3.06 1.45 10.66
CA VAL A 168 3.13 2.56 11.63
C VAL A 168 1.74 3.05 12.03
N ASP A 169 0.74 2.90 11.17
CA ASP A 169 -0.65 3.27 11.43
C ASP A 169 -1.37 2.28 12.37
N LEU A 170 -0.95 1.01 12.41
CA LEU A 170 -1.65 -0.04 13.19
C LEU A 170 -1.85 0.34 14.66
N PRO A 171 -0.84 0.81 15.42
CA PRO A 171 -1.05 1.12 16.82
C PRO A 171 -2.08 2.24 17.07
N PHE A 172 -2.27 3.12 16.08
CA PHE A 172 -3.24 4.20 16.13
C PHE A 172 -4.66 3.71 15.84
N PHE A 173 -4.83 2.77 14.90
CA PHE A 173 -6.12 2.14 14.63
C PHE A 173 -6.70 1.41 15.84
N PHE A 174 -5.83 0.84 16.69
CA PHE A 174 -6.22 0.05 17.86
C PHE A 174 -6.15 0.79 19.19
N ASP A 175 -5.75 2.07 19.20
CA ASP A 175 -5.50 2.85 20.43
C ASP A 175 -4.64 2.10 21.45
N ASN A 176 -3.53 1.52 20.99
CA ASN A 176 -2.69 0.64 21.79
C ASN A 176 -1.19 1.02 21.74
N LEU A 177 -0.92 2.33 21.75
CA LEU A 177 0.45 2.89 21.67
C LEU A 177 1.41 2.37 22.76
N ASP A 178 0.87 1.90 23.90
CA ASP A 178 1.64 1.35 25.03
C ASP A 178 1.83 -0.18 24.95
N ALA A 179 1.41 -0.84 23.86
CA ALA A 179 1.59 -2.28 23.69
C ALA A 179 3.08 -2.66 23.53
N PRO A 180 3.50 -3.85 24.00
CA PRO A 180 4.89 -4.28 23.90
C PRO A 180 5.43 -4.25 22.46
N GLY A 181 6.59 -3.62 22.26
CA GLY A 181 7.27 -3.52 20.96
C GLY A 181 6.80 -2.37 20.07
N VAL A 182 5.70 -1.67 20.41
CA VAL A 182 5.24 -0.49 19.66
C VAL A 182 6.23 0.66 19.76
N ASP A 183 6.91 0.80 20.89
CA ASP A 183 7.94 1.81 21.10
C ASP A 183 9.17 1.63 20.22
N GLU A 184 9.53 0.39 19.87
CA GLU A 184 10.58 0.10 18.89
C GLU A 184 10.20 0.58 17.48
N LEU A 185 8.90 0.51 17.14
CA LEU A 185 8.38 0.92 15.83
C LEU A 185 8.17 2.42 15.74
N LEU A 186 7.62 3.07 16.78
CA LEU A 186 7.23 4.49 16.75
C LEU A 186 8.29 5.45 17.30
N GLY A 187 9.22 4.92 18.10
CA GLY A 187 10.19 5.73 18.84
C GLY A 187 9.56 6.66 19.87
N GLU A 188 10.34 7.63 20.35
CA GLU A 188 9.89 8.59 21.37
C GLU A 188 8.67 9.41 20.93
N ALA A 189 8.55 9.72 19.63
CA ALA A 189 7.40 10.44 19.11
C ALA A 189 6.07 9.73 19.41
N GLY A 190 6.05 8.38 19.39
CA GLY A 190 4.86 7.58 19.68
C GLY A 190 4.40 7.67 21.14
N ARG A 191 5.28 8.10 22.06
CA ARG A 191 4.95 8.29 23.48
C ARG A 191 4.35 9.66 23.78
N GLN A 192 4.45 10.60 22.85
CA GLN A 192 4.02 11.97 23.06
C GLN A 192 2.52 12.15 22.91
N GLU A 193 2.01 13.20 23.55
CA GLU A 193 0.58 13.50 23.58
C GLU A 193 -0.07 13.67 22.19
N PRO A 194 0.57 14.27 21.16
CA PRO A 194 -0.01 14.32 19.83
C PRO A 194 -0.29 12.93 19.22
N ALA A 195 0.56 11.93 19.49
CA ALA A 195 0.34 10.57 19.03
C ALA A 195 -0.85 9.92 19.74
N ARG A 196 -0.94 10.10 21.07
CA ARG A 196 -2.05 9.59 21.90
C ARG A 196 -3.40 10.16 21.46
N ARG A 197 -3.46 11.47 21.19
CA ARG A 197 -4.68 12.10 20.66
C ARG A 197 -5.06 11.54 19.30
N LEU A 198 -4.10 11.42 18.38
CA LEU A 198 -4.37 10.84 17.05
C LEU A 198 -4.89 9.40 17.16
N ALA A 199 -4.31 8.57 18.03
CA ALA A 199 -4.74 7.19 18.23
C ALA A 199 -6.17 7.11 18.81
N HIS A 200 -6.47 7.94 19.80
CA HIS A 200 -7.81 8.04 20.37
C HIS A 200 -8.84 8.49 19.33
N ASP A 201 -8.54 9.56 18.59
CA ASP A 201 -9.46 10.13 17.61
C ASP A 201 -9.67 9.20 16.41
N LEU A 202 -8.61 8.54 15.94
CA LEU A 202 -8.68 7.57 14.82
C LEU A 202 -9.43 6.31 15.20
N SER A 203 -9.12 5.70 16.35
CA SER A 203 -9.88 4.52 16.82
C SER A 203 -11.36 4.85 17.03
N GLY A 204 -11.67 6.07 17.50
CA GLY A 204 -13.03 6.60 17.60
C GLY A 204 -13.73 6.71 16.24
N ALA A 205 -13.05 7.22 15.22
CA ALA A 205 -13.55 7.31 13.85
C ALA A 205 -13.77 5.92 13.22
N VAL A 206 -12.87 4.97 13.43
CA VAL A 206 -13.01 3.58 13.00
C VAL A 206 -14.21 2.91 13.67
N ALA A 207 -14.39 3.14 14.97
CA ALA A 207 -15.54 2.64 15.71
C ALA A 207 -16.86 3.29 15.25
N ALA A 208 -16.85 4.57 14.87
CA ALA A 208 -18.00 5.24 14.28
C ALA A 208 -18.37 4.64 12.92
N PHE A 209 -17.38 4.46 12.04
CA PHE A 209 -17.54 3.80 10.75
C PHE A 209 -18.13 2.38 10.91
N ALA A 210 -17.62 1.59 11.84
CA ALA A 210 -18.14 0.25 12.10
C ALA A 210 -19.62 0.24 12.57
N ARG A 211 -20.09 1.32 13.22
CA ARG A 211 -21.48 1.43 13.71
C ARG A 211 -22.46 1.98 12.66
N SER A 212 -22.06 2.97 11.88
CA SER A 212 -22.98 3.73 11.01
C SER A 212 -22.53 3.86 9.55
N GLY A 213 -21.32 3.39 9.22
CA GLY A 213 -20.70 3.58 7.92
C GLY A 213 -20.19 5.02 7.69
N ASP A 214 -20.14 5.88 8.72
CA ASP A 214 -19.61 7.25 8.63
C ASP A 214 -18.48 7.45 9.67
N PRO A 215 -17.23 7.70 9.23
CA PRO A 215 -16.10 7.92 10.12
C PRO A 215 -15.96 9.36 10.64
N SER A 216 -16.82 10.29 10.23
CA SER A 216 -16.72 11.70 10.64
C SER A 216 -16.83 11.87 12.15
N GLY A 217 -16.03 12.75 12.74
CA GLY A 217 -15.97 12.88 14.19
C GLY A 217 -14.84 13.78 14.70
N PRO A 218 -14.08 13.36 15.74
CA PRO A 218 -12.99 14.15 16.33
C PRO A 218 -11.88 14.55 15.34
N LEU A 219 -11.65 13.72 14.31
CA LEU A 219 -10.72 14.02 13.21
C LEU A 219 -11.27 15.01 12.17
N GLY A 220 -12.46 15.57 12.41
CA GLY A 220 -13.17 16.44 11.49
C GLY A 220 -14.09 15.68 10.53
N PRO A 221 -14.60 16.37 9.49
CA PRO A 221 -15.37 15.72 8.44
C PRO A 221 -14.47 14.76 7.66
N TRP A 222 -14.96 13.55 7.39
CA TRP A 222 -14.27 12.58 6.56
C TRP A 222 -15.19 12.19 5.40
N PRO A 223 -15.20 12.97 4.30
CA PRO A 223 -16.11 12.74 3.20
C PRO A 223 -15.83 11.41 2.50
N ALA A 224 -16.89 10.80 1.95
CA ALA A 224 -16.75 9.65 1.09
C ALA A 224 -15.97 10.04 -0.19
N PHE A 225 -15.05 9.19 -0.61
CA PHE A 225 -14.34 9.31 -1.87
C PHE A 225 -15.33 9.17 -3.03
N THR A 226 -15.24 10.07 -3.99
CA THR A 226 -15.87 9.95 -5.31
C THR A 226 -14.82 10.13 -6.40
N PRO A 227 -14.98 9.55 -7.60
CA PRO A 227 -14.01 9.72 -8.68
C PRO A 227 -13.87 11.18 -9.15
N THR A 228 -14.87 12.02 -8.84
CA THR A 228 -14.92 13.45 -9.16
C THR A 228 -14.31 14.33 -8.08
N GLU A 229 -14.62 14.10 -6.80
CA GLU A 229 -14.14 14.95 -5.70
C GLU A 229 -12.81 14.49 -5.14
N ARG A 230 -12.48 13.19 -5.26
CA ARG A 230 -11.18 12.60 -4.92
C ARG A 230 -10.65 13.00 -3.53
N ALA A 231 -11.55 13.12 -2.56
CA ALA A 231 -11.21 13.50 -1.20
C ALA A 231 -10.44 12.37 -0.48
N THR A 232 -9.38 12.75 0.23
CA THR A 232 -8.53 11.87 1.03
C THR A 232 -8.41 12.44 2.43
N GLN A 233 -8.72 11.64 3.46
CA GLN A 233 -8.42 12.02 4.83
C GLN A 233 -6.93 11.79 5.11
N VAL A 234 -6.20 12.86 5.31
CA VAL A 234 -4.80 12.81 5.71
C VAL A 234 -4.74 12.74 7.24
N LEU A 235 -4.19 11.64 7.75
CA LEU A 235 -4.11 11.32 9.18
C LEU A 235 -2.69 11.57 9.69
N GLY A 236 -2.51 12.59 10.53
CA GLY A 236 -1.20 13.01 10.99
C GLY A 236 -1.29 13.77 12.30
N ALA A 237 -0.19 14.42 12.69
CA ALA A 237 -0.17 15.31 13.86
C ALA A 237 -1.27 16.40 13.77
N THR A 238 -1.60 16.82 12.54
CA THR A 238 -2.78 17.63 12.22
C THR A 238 -3.53 16.94 11.09
N SER A 239 -4.63 16.26 11.43
CA SER A 239 -5.46 15.59 10.44
C SER A 239 -6.30 16.59 9.64
N ARG A 240 -6.50 16.31 8.35
CA ARG A 240 -7.20 17.19 7.41
C ARG A 240 -7.73 16.43 6.20
N VAL A 241 -8.69 17.01 5.50
CA VAL A 241 -9.11 16.53 4.17
C VAL A 241 -8.29 17.23 3.10
N GLU A 242 -7.74 16.46 2.16
CA GLU A 242 -7.16 16.97 0.92
C GLU A 242 -7.91 16.44 -0.30
N VAL A 243 -8.08 17.29 -1.30
CA VAL A 243 -8.67 16.95 -2.61
C VAL A 243 -7.53 16.82 -3.62
N ASP A 244 -7.62 15.83 -4.52
CA ASP A 244 -6.60 15.57 -5.54
C ASP A 244 -5.20 15.31 -4.98
N ARG A 245 -5.13 14.80 -3.76
CA ARG A 245 -3.88 14.38 -3.11
C ARG A 245 -3.14 13.40 -4.03
N LEU A 246 -1.92 13.79 -4.43
CA LEU A 246 -1.03 13.03 -5.32
C LEU A 246 -1.59 12.75 -6.73
N ALA A 247 -2.62 13.49 -7.18
CA ALA A 247 -3.38 13.16 -8.39
C ALA A 247 -2.51 12.93 -9.62
N ASP A 248 -1.56 13.82 -9.93
CA ASP A 248 -0.70 13.69 -11.13
C ASP A 248 0.04 12.35 -11.18
N ARG A 249 0.63 11.93 -10.05
CA ARG A 249 1.44 10.70 -9.96
C ARG A 249 0.57 9.46 -9.92
N LEU A 250 -0.54 9.50 -9.18
CA LEU A 250 -1.45 8.36 -9.12
C LEU A 250 -2.23 8.18 -10.43
N ASP A 251 -2.63 9.27 -11.10
CA ASP A 251 -3.28 9.22 -12.43
C ASP A 251 -2.31 8.70 -13.48
N PHE A 252 -1.03 9.09 -13.40
CA PHE A 252 0.04 8.52 -14.21
C PHE A 252 0.11 6.99 -14.05
N TRP A 253 0.19 6.49 -12.82
CA TRP A 253 0.24 5.05 -12.56
C TRP A 253 -1.01 4.32 -13.05
N THR A 254 -2.20 4.87 -12.79
CA THR A 254 -3.46 4.29 -13.26
C THR A 254 -3.51 4.17 -14.79
N ARG A 255 -3.15 5.23 -15.53
CA ARG A 255 -3.12 5.22 -17.01
C ARG A 255 -2.08 4.26 -17.58
N ASN A 256 -0.96 4.06 -16.86
CA ASN A 256 0.16 3.23 -17.32
C ASN A 256 0.15 1.80 -16.77
N ARG A 257 -0.94 1.33 -16.15
CA ARG A 257 -1.03 -0.05 -15.64
C ARG A 257 -0.76 -1.11 -16.71
N GLY A 258 -1.30 -0.93 -17.92
CA GLY A 258 -1.05 -1.87 -19.04
C GLY A 258 0.39 -1.85 -19.58
N ARG A 259 1.15 -0.80 -19.26
CA ARG A 259 2.58 -0.64 -19.61
C ARG A 259 3.50 -0.94 -18.44
N SER A 260 2.92 -1.16 -17.27
CA SER A 260 3.65 -1.56 -16.09
C SER A 260 4.16 -2.98 -16.31
N ALA A 261 5.41 -3.22 -15.94
CA ALA A 261 5.99 -4.54 -15.95
C ALA A 261 5.03 -5.47 -15.19
N PRO A 262 4.50 -6.53 -15.85
CA PRO A 262 3.85 -7.58 -15.10
C PRO A 262 4.85 -8.02 -14.04
N ALA A 263 4.40 -8.24 -12.81
CA ALA A 263 5.26 -8.82 -11.77
C ALA A 263 5.95 -10.12 -12.26
N LEU A 264 5.36 -10.77 -13.28
CA LEU A 264 5.82 -11.98 -13.96
C LEU A 264 6.90 -11.77 -15.05
N SER A 265 7.15 -10.56 -15.55
CA SER A 265 8.09 -10.32 -16.68
C SER A 265 9.57 -10.41 -16.31
N THR A 266 9.91 -10.64 -15.04
CA THR A 266 11.30 -10.89 -14.59
C THR A 266 11.74 -12.34 -14.78
N LEU A 267 10.95 -13.16 -15.50
CA LEU A 267 11.20 -14.59 -15.71
C LEU A 267 11.92 -14.94 -17.03
N SER A 268 12.31 -13.96 -17.86
CA SER A 268 12.98 -14.25 -19.14
C SER A 268 14.48 -13.96 -19.18
N GLU A 269 15.10 -13.58 -18.05
CA GLU A 269 16.54 -13.25 -18.00
C GLU A 269 17.33 -14.07 -16.96
N GLY A 270 16.91 -15.31 -16.70
CA GLY A 270 17.63 -16.28 -15.86
C GLY A 270 18.08 -17.49 -16.65
#